data_AF-A0A136LYP0-F1
#
_entry.id   AF-A0A136LYP0-F1
#
_cell.length_a   1.000
_cell.length_b   1.000
_cell.length_c   1.000
_cell.angle_alpha   90.00
_cell.angle_beta   90.00
_cell.angle_gamma   90.00
#
_symmetry.space_group_name_H-M   'P 1'
#
loop_
_entity.id
_entity.type
_entity.pdbx_description
1 polymer ?
#
loop_
_entity_poly.entity_id
_entity_poly.type
_entity_poly.pdbx_seq_one_letter_code
_entity_poly.pdbx_strand_id
1 'polypeptide(L)'
;MRLTTVALIFITAFSYLAAPAVVVARTADEVGEEIEDKKGELDKLNKQLEEAQNKLKESQSKKASSQNDIEKVQAELAEVEQQLAVNELEQKQLNEEINLKKLEKEETEKKQNDEVTEAYVLWKTTDFTQTMFGSEDFLKSTLYQEYLSEQSEEKILGLSTQLDALSRSRDSYASQISTLETDRVALAEKKSTLENRLKEINTTIAASNNSASTLRSQVSSVQQKIEQLTAEQQRIIAEEDRILDNSNPDQGGTDIVAGELYLAGTGRDKYQGHGVGMSQFGAYGAAKNGWDAVRIVKFYYAQTEVQERTGSVFVSGNTAYAGYVNRWIDLNEYVAGLGEVPDKACGNAQQAAANPAKYVVDNTGTIWDCWPEEAIKAQVIAARSYAASYGGSICTTAACQVYKGGNAKQWAADETRNQVIISTGATHNGQIIRALYSSDNSQGHGTANNDTVWSNFAGVGTPYSYLRATNDTAVAASYSYTNWAWKTNSYTMAEVTTFLNWAADNYTSGGANTFLKNVRNGTGTVTSLEFIKDPSQRVKQVRINGSAGSQVMAGWLFKAVWNSWAYSKPAGQQDYIYSLTWTGKTG
;
A
#
# COMPACT_ATOMS: atom_id res chain seq x y z
N MET A 1 -37.36 6.53 20.72
CA MET A 1 -38.03 5.98 19.52
C MET A 1 -38.06 7.07 18.44
N ARG A 2 -37.03 7.12 17.59
CA ARG A 2 -37.07 7.64 16.21
C ARG A 2 -35.73 7.35 15.54
N LEU A 3 -35.86 6.86 14.31
CA LEU A 3 -34.95 6.09 13.46
C LEU A 3 -33.49 6.54 13.39
N THR A 4 -32.59 5.59 13.67
CA THR A 4 -31.23 5.47 13.13
C THR A 4 -31.30 4.99 11.69
N THR A 5 -30.82 5.81 10.74
CA THR A 5 -30.55 5.37 9.36
C THR A 5 -29.03 5.31 9.19
N VAL A 6 -28.46 4.14 9.45
CA VAL A 6 -27.07 3.82 9.12
C VAL A 6 -27.05 3.42 7.65
N ALA A 7 -26.45 4.24 6.79
CA ALA A 7 -26.21 3.89 5.40
C ALA A 7 -25.10 2.84 5.32
N LEU A 8 -25.50 1.57 5.21
CA LEU A 8 -24.63 0.47 4.82
C LEU A 8 -24.24 0.66 3.33
N ILE A 9 -23.00 1.04 3.06
CA ILE A 9 -22.44 0.98 1.71
C ILE A 9 -22.04 -0.49 1.46
N PHE A 10 -22.80 -1.16 0.61
CA PHE A 10 -22.51 -2.50 0.11
C PHE A 10 -21.15 -2.50 -0.62
N ILE A 11 -20.21 -3.29 -0.11
CA ILE A 11 -19.03 -3.72 -0.87
C ILE A 11 -19.52 -4.84 -1.79
N THR A 12 -19.84 -4.50 -3.04
CA THR A 12 -20.04 -5.48 -4.09
C THR A 12 -18.67 -6.02 -4.51
N ALA A 13 -18.35 -7.24 -4.07
CA ALA A 13 -17.28 -8.03 -4.65
C ALA A 13 -17.63 -8.33 -6.11
N PHE A 14 -17.03 -7.59 -7.03
CA PHE A 14 -17.08 -7.90 -8.45
C PHE A 14 -16.20 -9.14 -8.69
N SER A 15 -16.82 -10.32 -8.69
CA SER A 15 -16.22 -11.51 -9.28
C SER A 15 -16.12 -11.30 -10.79
N TYR A 16 -14.98 -10.79 -11.24
CA TYR A 16 -14.59 -10.80 -12.65
C TYR A 16 -14.40 -12.26 -13.09
N LEU A 17 -15.46 -12.87 -13.60
CA LEU A 17 -15.32 -13.91 -14.61
C LEU A 17 -14.70 -13.23 -15.82
N ALA A 18 -13.40 -13.45 -16.03
CA ALA A 18 -12.69 -12.98 -17.21
C ALA A 18 -13.28 -13.66 -18.45
N ALA A 19 -14.31 -13.04 -19.05
CA ALA A 19 -14.64 -13.28 -20.43
C ALA A 19 -13.42 -12.90 -21.27
N PRO A 20 -13.05 -13.68 -22.30
CA PRO A 20 -11.98 -13.29 -23.20
C PRO A 20 -12.34 -11.92 -23.79
N ALA A 21 -11.49 -10.92 -23.54
CA ALA A 21 -11.63 -9.62 -24.17
C ALA A 21 -11.57 -9.83 -25.69
N VAL A 22 -12.71 -9.62 -26.35
CA VAL A 22 -12.77 -9.60 -27.82
C VAL A 22 -12.22 -8.25 -28.23
N VAL A 23 -10.96 -8.23 -28.67
CA VAL A 23 -10.29 -7.02 -29.16
C VAL A 23 -10.40 -7.04 -30.69
N VAL A 24 -11.29 -6.19 -31.20
CA VAL A 24 -11.35 -5.85 -32.63
C VAL A 24 -10.13 -4.97 -32.96
N ALA A 25 -9.64 -5.01 -34.20
CA ALA A 25 -8.50 -4.19 -34.65
C ALA A 25 -8.74 -2.72 -34.31
N ARG A 26 -7.78 -2.07 -33.62
CA ARG A 26 -7.97 -0.71 -33.12
C ARG A 26 -7.63 0.34 -34.17
N THR A 27 -8.53 1.26 -34.48
CA THR A 27 -8.20 2.39 -35.37
C THR A 27 -7.36 3.45 -34.63
N ALA A 28 -6.67 4.32 -35.36
CA ALA A 28 -6.01 5.49 -34.75
C ALA A 28 -7.02 6.37 -33.98
N ASP A 29 -8.25 6.48 -34.49
CA ASP A 29 -9.34 7.21 -33.82
C ASP A 29 -9.72 6.57 -32.48
N GLU A 30 -9.76 5.23 -32.40
CA GLU A 30 -10.05 4.51 -31.14
C GLU A 30 -8.92 4.63 -30.10
N VAL A 31 -7.68 4.92 -30.53
CA VAL A 31 -6.57 5.25 -29.61
C VAL A 31 -6.70 6.70 -29.14
N GLY A 32 -7.04 7.62 -30.04
CA GLY A 32 -7.36 9.01 -29.69
C GLY A 32 -8.54 9.12 -28.71
N GLU A 33 -9.58 8.31 -28.90
CA GLU A 33 -10.75 8.24 -28.02
C GLU A 33 -10.36 7.71 -26.62
N GLU A 34 -9.52 6.67 -26.52
CA GLU A 34 -9.01 6.19 -25.23
C GLU A 34 -8.16 7.25 -24.50
N ILE A 35 -7.34 8.00 -25.24
CA ILE A 35 -6.56 9.10 -24.65
C ILE A 35 -7.49 10.17 -24.08
N GLU A 36 -8.54 10.56 -24.81
CA GLU A 36 -9.49 11.57 -24.36
C GLU A 36 -10.36 11.07 -23.20
N ASP A 37 -10.77 9.80 -23.19
CA ASP A 37 -11.47 9.15 -22.08
C ASP A 37 -10.61 9.14 -20.81
N LYS A 38 -9.34 8.72 -20.92
CA LYS A 38 -8.38 8.70 -19.80
C LYS A 38 -8.12 10.10 -19.25
N LYS A 39 -8.06 11.10 -20.12
CA LYS A 39 -7.96 12.51 -19.74
C LYS A 39 -9.22 12.99 -19.01
N GLY A 40 -10.40 12.58 -19.46
CA GLY A 40 -11.66 12.83 -18.77
C GLY A 40 -11.75 12.16 -17.39
N GLU A 41 -11.18 10.96 -17.21
CA GLU A 41 -11.03 10.32 -15.89
C GLU A 41 -10.06 11.07 -14.99
N LEU A 42 -8.93 11.53 -15.53
CA LEU A 42 -7.92 12.31 -14.82
C LEU A 42 -8.50 13.62 -14.28
N ASP A 43 -9.27 14.34 -15.11
CA ASP A 43 -9.92 15.60 -14.71
C ASP A 43 -10.90 15.40 -13.55
N LYS A 44 -11.68 14.31 -13.58
CA LYS A 44 -12.60 13.94 -12.49
C LYS A 44 -11.84 13.66 -11.19
N LEU A 45 -10.73 12.92 -11.25
CA LEU A 45 -9.92 12.60 -10.08
C LEU A 45 -9.21 13.84 -9.52
N ASN A 46 -8.71 14.73 -10.38
CA ASN A 46 -8.12 16.01 -9.96
C ASN A 46 -9.13 16.87 -9.21
N LYS A 47 -10.38 16.94 -9.70
CA LYS A 47 -11.46 17.65 -8.99
C LYS A 47 -11.76 17.03 -7.62
N GLN A 48 -11.82 15.69 -7.53
CA GLN A 48 -12.02 15.00 -6.26
C GLN A 48 -10.86 15.23 -5.28
N LEU A 49 -9.63 15.28 -5.78
CA LEU A 49 -8.44 15.58 -4.99
C LEU A 49 -8.52 16.99 -4.38
N GLU A 50 -8.88 17.98 -5.20
CA GLU A 50 -9.05 19.37 -4.76
C GLU A 50 -10.13 19.49 -3.67
N GLU A 51 -11.30 18.89 -3.88
CA GLU A 51 -12.39 18.87 -2.89
C GLU A 51 -11.97 18.22 -1.56
N ALA A 52 -11.24 17.11 -1.62
CA ALA A 52 -10.75 16.40 -0.43
C ALA A 52 -9.68 17.21 0.32
N GLN A 53 -8.77 17.87 -0.41
CA GLN A 53 -7.74 18.75 0.18
C GLN A 53 -8.36 19.97 0.87
N ASN A 54 -9.37 20.59 0.27
CA ASN A 54 -10.10 21.72 0.87
C ASN A 54 -10.79 21.29 2.18
N LYS A 55 -11.49 20.15 2.19
CA LYS A 55 -12.11 19.62 3.42
C LYS A 55 -11.08 19.27 4.50
N LEU A 56 -9.90 18.75 4.12
CA LEU A 56 -8.83 18.47 5.08
C LEU A 56 -8.30 19.75 5.71
N LYS A 57 -8.10 20.81 4.92
CA LYS A 57 -7.68 22.13 5.41
C LYS A 57 -8.71 22.72 6.38
N GLU A 58 -10.00 22.64 6.06
CA GLU A 58 -11.08 23.07 6.97
C GLU A 58 -11.05 22.30 8.30
N SER A 59 -10.86 20.97 8.25
CA SER A 59 -10.78 20.12 9.44
C SER A 59 -9.55 20.47 10.31
N GLN A 60 -8.42 20.80 9.69
CA GLN A 60 -7.21 21.28 10.38
C GLN A 60 -7.41 22.66 11.03
N SER A 61 -8.05 23.59 10.32
CA SER A 61 -8.38 24.92 10.87
C SER A 61 -9.34 24.82 12.06
N LYS A 62 -10.36 23.95 11.99
CA LYS A 62 -11.28 23.69 13.12
C LYS A 62 -10.53 23.15 14.34
N LYS A 63 -9.59 22.21 14.14
CA LYS A 63 -8.73 21.69 15.22
C LYS A 63 -7.90 22.79 15.88
N ALA A 64 -7.24 23.65 15.09
CA ALA A 64 -6.42 24.73 15.62
C ALA A 64 -7.25 25.74 16.45
N SER A 65 -8.44 26.11 15.97
CA SER A 65 -9.37 26.96 16.72
C SER A 65 -9.77 26.33 18.06
N SER A 66 -10.12 25.04 18.06
CA SER A 66 -10.53 24.34 19.28
C SER A 66 -9.39 24.16 20.30
N GLN A 67 -8.12 24.11 19.87
CA GLN A 67 -6.97 24.04 20.79
C GLN A 67 -6.77 25.37 21.55
N ASN A 68 -6.91 26.52 20.88
CA ASN A 68 -6.86 27.82 21.54
C ASN A 68 -7.97 28.00 22.58
N ASP A 69 -9.14 27.41 22.35
CA ASP A 69 -10.25 27.46 23.32
C ASP A 69 -9.98 26.60 24.56
N ILE A 70 -9.25 25.47 24.42
CA ILE A 70 -8.84 24.64 25.56
C ILE A 70 -7.94 25.43 26.51
N GLU A 71 -6.93 26.12 25.98
CA GLU A 71 -5.97 26.88 26.81
C GLU A 71 -6.67 27.96 27.64
N LYS A 72 -7.67 28.64 27.06
CA LYS A 72 -8.49 29.64 27.76
C LYS A 72 -9.36 29.01 28.85
N VAL A 73 -10.07 27.92 28.53
CA VAL A 73 -10.95 27.23 29.50
C VAL A 73 -10.13 26.62 30.64
N GLN A 74 -8.92 26.11 30.36
CA GLN A 74 -8.00 25.60 31.39
C GLN A 74 -7.49 26.71 32.31
N ALA A 75 -7.18 27.89 31.77
CA ALA A 75 -6.77 29.04 32.57
C ALA A 75 -7.92 29.52 33.48
N GLU A 76 -9.15 29.63 32.95
CA GLU A 76 -10.34 29.98 33.74
C GLU A 76 -10.64 28.92 34.82
N LEU A 77 -10.44 27.63 34.51
CA LEU A 77 -10.63 26.55 35.48
C LEU A 77 -9.60 26.63 36.61
N ALA A 78 -8.33 26.88 36.29
CA ALA A 78 -7.26 27.02 37.28
C ALA A 78 -7.51 28.22 38.21
N GLU A 79 -8.01 29.33 37.68
CA GLU A 79 -8.40 30.51 38.46
C GLU A 79 -9.56 30.19 39.42
N VAL A 80 -10.59 29.49 38.95
CA VAL A 80 -11.73 29.06 39.79
C VAL A 80 -11.29 28.07 40.87
N GLU A 81 -10.40 27.13 40.56
CA GLU A 81 -9.84 26.18 41.53
C GLU A 81 -9.00 26.88 42.59
N GLN A 82 -8.20 27.86 42.19
CA GLN A 82 -7.41 28.67 43.11
C GLN A 82 -8.32 29.49 44.03
N GLN A 83 -9.39 30.11 43.50
CA GLN A 83 -10.35 30.86 44.31
C GLN A 83 -11.10 29.97 45.31
N LEU A 84 -11.51 28.76 44.89
CA LEU A 84 -12.12 27.78 45.79
C LEU A 84 -11.19 27.40 46.95
N ALA A 85 -9.90 27.17 46.65
CA ALA A 85 -8.90 26.85 47.67
C ALA A 85 -8.66 28.00 48.65
N VAL A 86 -8.62 29.24 48.16
CA VAL A 86 -8.50 30.45 48.99
C VAL A 86 -9.72 30.60 49.90
N ASN A 87 -10.94 30.48 49.35
CA ASN A 87 -12.18 30.58 50.12
C ASN A 87 -12.25 29.50 51.22
N GLU A 88 -11.77 28.28 50.97
CA GLU A 88 -11.73 27.21 51.97
C GLU A 88 -10.78 27.53 53.13
N LEU A 89 -9.62 28.10 52.82
CA LEU A 89 -8.65 28.53 53.84
C LEU A 89 -9.18 29.69 54.67
N GLU A 90 -9.84 30.65 54.03
CA GLU A 90 -10.46 31.81 54.72
C GLU A 90 -11.61 31.36 55.63
N GLN A 91 -12.45 30.43 55.20
CA GLN A 91 -13.46 29.81 56.05
C GLN A 91 -12.85 29.08 57.25
N LYS A 92 -11.74 28.35 57.06
CA LYS A 92 -11.01 27.69 58.17
C LYS A 92 -10.47 28.72 59.16
N GLN A 93 -9.84 29.78 58.67
CA GLN A 93 -9.33 30.86 59.52
C GLN A 93 -10.46 31.53 60.33
N LEU A 94 -11.57 31.90 59.68
CA LEU A 94 -12.71 32.54 60.36
C LEU A 94 -13.35 31.62 61.41
N ASN A 95 -13.36 30.31 61.19
CA ASN A 95 -13.82 29.34 62.21
C ASN A 95 -12.90 29.29 63.43
N GLU A 96 -11.58 29.35 63.23
CA GLU A 96 -10.63 29.43 64.35
C GLU A 96 -10.77 30.76 65.12
N GLU A 97 -10.97 31.87 64.41
CA GLU A 97 -11.28 33.17 65.03
C GLU A 97 -12.57 33.12 65.85
N ILE A 98 -13.63 32.48 65.34
CA ILE A 98 -14.87 32.26 66.10
C ILE A 98 -14.61 31.45 67.37
N ASN A 99 -13.79 30.39 67.31
CA ASN A 99 -13.43 29.59 68.48
C ASN A 99 -12.64 30.42 69.50
N LEU A 100 -11.69 31.22 69.04
CA LEU A 100 -10.94 32.14 69.90
C LEU A 100 -11.87 33.15 70.58
N LYS A 101 -12.79 33.77 69.83
CA LYS A 101 -13.77 34.71 70.38
C LYS A 101 -14.71 34.06 71.40
N LYS A 102 -15.05 32.78 71.25
CA LYS A 102 -15.80 32.03 72.27
C LYS A 102 -15.00 31.86 73.56
N LEU A 103 -13.73 31.49 73.46
CA LEU A 103 -12.84 31.34 74.62
C LEU A 103 -12.61 32.68 75.34
N GLU A 104 -12.36 33.76 74.60
CA GLU A 104 -12.24 35.12 75.16
C GLU A 104 -13.54 35.55 75.87
N LYS A 105 -14.70 35.19 75.30
CA LYS A 105 -16.00 35.46 75.89
C LYS A 105 -16.17 34.68 77.20
N GLU A 106 -15.88 33.39 77.23
CA GLU A 106 -15.93 32.55 78.45
C GLU A 106 -15.01 33.11 79.55
N GLU A 107 -13.79 33.53 79.20
CA GLU A 107 -12.86 34.15 80.16
C GLU A 107 -13.42 35.48 80.71
N THR A 108 -14.03 36.29 79.84
CA THR A 108 -14.60 37.59 80.22
C THR A 108 -15.88 37.43 81.06
N GLU A 109 -16.72 36.44 80.76
CA GLU A 109 -17.89 36.07 81.59
C GLU A 109 -17.45 35.61 82.98
N LYS A 110 -16.34 34.87 83.07
CA LYS A 110 -15.75 34.48 84.35
C LYS A 110 -15.28 35.70 85.15
N LYS A 111 -14.53 36.62 84.53
CA LYS A 111 -14.10 37.88 85.19
C LYS A 111 -15.29 38.72 85.65
N GLN A 112 -16.35 38.80 84.84
CA GLN A 112 -17.57 39.51 85.20
C GLN A 112 -18.25 38.85 86.41
N ASN A 113 -18.37 37.52 86.43
CA ASN A 113 -18.93 36.78 87.57
C ASN A 113 -18.09 36.95 88.84
N ASP A 114 -16.76 36.95 88.71
CA ASP A 114 -15.83 37.19 89.81
C ASP A 114 -16.02 38.62 90.37
N GLU A 115 -16.06 39.65 89.53
CA GLU A 115 -16.28 41.05 89.94
C GLU A 115 -17.69 41.28 90.53
N VAL A 116 -18.73 40.64 89.98
CA VAL A 116 -20.09 40.66 90.57
C VAL A 116 -20.10 40.02 91.96
N THR A 117 -19.37 38.90 92.12
CA THR A 117 -19.24 38.20 93.41
C THR A 117 -18.45 39.03 94.41
N GLU A 118 -17.34 39.65 94.00
CA GLU A 118 -16.53 40.54 94.83
C GLU A 118 -17.32 41.77 95.27
N ALA A 119 -18.05 42.43 94.35
CA ALA A 119 -18.93 43.55 94.68
C ALA A 119 -20.00 43.14 95.71
N TYR A 120 -20.58 41.94 95.55
CA TYR A 120 -21.54 41.37 96.50
C TYR A 120 -20.92 41.09 97.88
N VAL A 121 -19.72 40.52 97.93
CA VAL A 121 -19.00 40.22 99.19
C VAL A 121 -18.56 41.51 99.90
N LEU A 122 -18.02 42.49 99.17
CA LEU A 122 -17.62 43.80 99.71
C LEU A 122 -18.82 44.52 100.33
N TRP A 123 -19.96 44.52 99.64
CA TRP A 123 -21.22 45.04 100.17
C TRP A 123 -21.66 44.36 101.49
N LYS A 124 -21.54 43.02 101.57
CA LYS A 124 -21.88 42.26 102.79
C LYS A 124 -20.91 42.50 103.96
N THR A 125 -19.66 42.94 103.72
CA THR A 125 -18.57 42.96 104.72
C THR A 125 -18.09 44.34 105.17
N THR A 126 -18.49 45.43 104.50
CA THR A 126 -18.04 46.80 104.82
C THR A 126 -18.71 47.37 106.11
N ASP A 127 -17.92 47.95 107.02
CA ASP A 127 -18.28 48.35 108.40
C ASP A 127 -19.46 49.35 108.50
N PHE A 128 -19.63 50.21 107.49
CA PHE A 128 -20.72 51.18 107.43
C PHE A 128 -22.11 50.52 107.30
N THR A 129 -22.23 49.42 106.55
CA THR A 129 -23.52 48.72 106.36
C THR A 129 -23.90 47.85 107.57
N GLN A 130 -22.91 47.42 108.37
CA GLN A 130 -23.13 46.85 109.71
C GLN A 130 -23.63 47.89 110.72
N THR A 131 -23.09 49.11 110.67
CA THR A 131 -23.37 50.17 111.67
C THR A 131 -24.72 50.86 111.47
N MET A 132 -25.22 50.96 110.23
CA MET A 132 -26.47 51.68 109.92
C MET A 132 -27.76 50.82 109.98
N PHE A 133 -27.70 49.49 109.82
CA PHE A 133 -28.92 48.70 109.51
C PHE A 133 -28.98 47.33 110.21
N GLY A 134 -29.02 47.30 111.54
CA GLY A 134 -29.06 46.07 112.36
C GLY A 134 -29.91 44.90 111.81
N SER A 135 -29.29 43.70 111.81
CA SER A 135 -29.77 42.31 111.67
C SER A 135 -30.98 41.89 110.80
N GLU A 136 -31.70 42.76 110.08
CA GLU A 136 -32.77 42.29 109.16
C GLU A 136 -32.32 42.25 107.68
N ASP A 137 -32.41 41.06 107.08
CA ASP A 137 -31.92 40.73 105.72
C ASP A 137 -32.72 41.39 104.58
N PHE A 138 -33.94 41.88 104.85
CA PHE A 138 -34.86 42.40 103.82
C PHE A 138 -34.48 43.81 103.29
N LEU A 139 -34.04 44.72 104.17
CA LEU A 139 -33.57 46.05 103.75
C LEU A 139 -32.22 45.97 103.04
N LYS A 140 -31.40 44.95 103.36
CA LYS A 140 -30.13 44.68 102.70
C LYS A 140 -30.31 44.30 101.24
N SER A 141 -31.21 43.36 100.90
CA SER A 141 -31.41 42.98 99.49
C SER A 141 -32.06 44.09 98.64
N THR A 142 -32.89 44.94 99.23
CA THR A 142 -33.60 46.03 98.51
C THR A 142 -32.67 47.19 98.14
N LEU A 143 -31.69 47.51 99.00
CA LEU A 143 -30.70 48.57 98.78
C LEU A 143 -29.41 48.09 98.08
N TYR A 144 -29.30 46.78 97.80
CA TYR A 144 -28.17 46.21 97.06
C TYR A 144 -27.95 46.87 95.69
N GLN A 145 -29.05 47.21 95.01
CA GLN A 145 -29.02 47.90 93.71
C GLN A 145 -28.56 49.37 93.83
N GLU A 146 -28.69 49.98 95.01
CA GLU A 146 -28.38 51.39 95.26
C GLU A 146 -26.99 51.59 95.89
N TYR A 147 -26.37 50.52 96.42
CA TYR A 147 -25.05 50.55 97.09
C TYR A 147 -23.88 50.08 96.22
N LEU A 148 -24.10 49.53 95.02
CA LEU A 148 -22.99 49.21 94.12
C LEU A 148 -22.04 50.42 94.06
N SER A 149 -20.80 50.26 94.51
CA SER A 149 -19.85 51.38 94.49
C SER A 149 -19.68 51.82 93.04
N GLU A 150 -19.61 53.14 92.77
CA GLU A 150 -19.45 53.67 91.41
C GLU A 150 -18.34 52.94 90.64
N GLN A 151 -17.27 52.54 91.34
CA GLN A 151 -16.14 51.78 90.81
C GLN A 151 -16.49 50.34 90.39
N SER A 152 -17.34 49.63 91.16
CA SER A 152 -17.78 48.26 90.82
C SER A 152 -18.76 48.27 89.65
N GLU A 153 -19.65 49.25 89.60
CA GLU A 153 -20.60 49.42 88.50
C GLU A 153 -19.87 49.74 87.18
N GLU A 154 -18.90 50.65 87.20
CA GLU A 154 -18.09 51.00 86.03
C GLU A 154 -17.33 49.79 85.45
N LYS A 155 -16.74 48.94 86.32
CA LYS A 155 -16.05 47.72 85.91
C LYS A 155 -17.00 46.68 85.29
N ILE A 156 -18.14 46.41 85.92
CA ILE A 156 -19.12 45.42 85.42
C ILE A 156 -19.72 45.87 84.09
N LEU A 157 -20.04 47.17 83.95
CA LEU A 157 -20.50 47.77 82.70
C LEU A 157 -19.42 47.73 81.61
N GLY A 158 -18.15 47.95 81.98
CA GLY A 158 -17.00 47.80 81.08
C GLY A 158 -16.85 46.38 80.54
N LEU A 159 -16.94 45.36 81.41
CA LEU A 159 -16.89 43.94 81.01
C LEU A 159 -18.12 43.54 80.17
N SER A 160 -19.31 44.05 80.50
CA SER A 160 -20.53 43.84 79.69
C SER A 160 -20.37 44.39 78.27
N THR A 161 -19.79 45.59 78.14
CA THR A 161 -19.49 46.21 76.84
C THR A 161 -18.49 45.38 76.03
N GLN A 162 -17.50 44.78 76.68
CA GLN A 162 -16.55 43.87 76.03
C GLN A 162 -17.22 42.57 75.54
N LEU A 163 -18.11 41.97 76.34
CA LEU A 163 -18.87 40.78 75.95
C LEU A 163 -19.78 41.02 74.73
N ASP A 164 -20.41 42.20 74.68
CA ASP A 164 -21.20 42.65 73.53
C ASP A 164 -20.33 42.82 72.28
N ALA A 165 -19.15 43.44 72.41
CA ALA A 165 -18.21 43.61 71.31
C ALA A 165 -17.68 42.27 70.75
N LEU A 166 -17.40 41.30 71.65
CA LEU A 166 -17.00 39.95 71.28
C LEU A 166 -18.13 39.20 70.55
N SER A 167 -19.38 39.28 71.03
CA SER A 167 -20.53 38.67 70.36
C SER A 167 -20.79 39.27 68.98
N ARG A 168 -20.69 40.60 68.83
CA ARG A 168 -20.84 41.28 67.53
C ARG A 168 -19.74 40.87 66.54
N SER A 169 -18.49 40.72 67.02
CA SER A 169 -17.37 40.27 66.19
C SER A 169 -17.57 38.83 65.72
N ARG A 170 -18.00 37.93 66.62
CA ARG A 170 -18.37 36.55 66.27
C ARG A 170 -19.48 36.50 65.22
N ASP A 171 -20.53 37.30 65.38
CA ASP A 171 -21.66 37.32 64.43
C ASP A 171 -21.24 37.88 63.06
N SER A 172 -20.32 38.85 63.05
CA SER A 172 -19.69 39.34 61.83
C SER A 172 -18.91 38.23 61.10
N TYR A 173 -18.08 37.46 61.81
CA TYR A 173 -17.35 36.33 61.22
C TYR A 173 -18.29 35.22 60.73
N ALA A 174 -19.35 34.92 61.47
CA ALA A 174 -20.37 33.96 61.05
C ALA A 174 -21.09 34.41 59.76
N SER A 175 -21.35 35.71 59.61
CA SER A 175 -21.90 36.28 58.37
C SER A 175 -20.92 36.16 57.19
N GLN A 176 -19.63 36.41 57.40
CA GLN A 176 -18.60 36.26 56.36
C GLN A 176 -18.47 34.80 55.88
N ILE A 177 -18.55 33.82 56.80
CA ILE A 177 -18.55 32.39 56.46
C ILE A 177 -19.75 32.04 55.55
N SER A 178 -20.94 32.58 55.85
CA SER A 178 -22.16 32.37 55.05
C SER A 178 -22.03 32.93 53.62
N THR A 179 -21.42 34.11 53.47
CA THR A 179 -21.10 34.69 52.15
C THR A 179 -20.12 33.80 51.38
N LEU A 180 -19.02 33.38 52.03
CA LEU A 180 -18.03 32.49 51.43
C LEU A 180 -18.62 31.13 51.01
N GLU A 181 -19.63 30.63 51.73
CA GLU A 181 -20.33 29.38 51.40
C GLU A 181 -21.19 29.55 50.14
N THR A 182 -21.86 30.69 50.00
CA THR A 182 -22.62 31.05 48.80
C THR A 182 -21.69 31.15 47.58
N ASP A 183 -20.56 31.84 47.72
CA ASP A 183 -19.56 31.99 46.67
C ASP A 183 -18.95 30.63 46.28
N ARG A 184 -18.69 29.76 47.26
CA ARG A 184 -18.18 28.39 47.02
C ARG A 184 -19.15 27.57 46.17
N VAL A 185 -20.46 27.64 46.43
CA VAL A 185 -21.47 26.94 45.62
C VAL A 185 -21.48 27.47 44.19
N ALA A 186 -21.48 28.79 44.00
CA ALA A 186 -21.45 29.41 42.68
C ALA A 186 -20.16 29.06 41.89
N LEU A 187 -19.00 29.06 42.55
CA LEU A 187 -17.73 28.66 41.96
C LEU A 187 -17.70 27.17 41.60
N ALA A 188 -18.32 26.31 42.41
CA ALA A 188 -18.43 24.88 42.10
C ALA A 188 -19.32 24.60 40.88
N GLU A 189 -20.42 25.33 40.70
CA GLU A 189 -21.25 25.26 39.50
C GLU A 189 -20.50 25.77 38.25
N LYS A 190 -19.75 26.88 38.39
CA LYS A 190 -18.90 27.41 37.32
C LYS A 190 -17.81 26.39 36.93
N LYS A 191 -17.18 25.74 37.91
CA LYS A 191 -16.20 24.65 37.69
C LYS A 191 -16.82 23.51 36.87
N SER A 192 -17.97 22.99 37.30
CA SER A 192 -18.69 21.91 36.59
C SER A 192 -19.02 22.30 35.14
N THR A 193 -19.42 23.54 34.91
CA THR A 193 -19.71 24.07 33.56
C THR A 193 -18.46 24.09 32.68
N LEU A 194 -17.32 24.56 33.21
CA LEU A 194 -16.05 24.61 32.49
C LEU A 194 -15.52 23.20 32.17
N GLU A 195 -15.64 22.26 33.10
CA GLU A 195 -15.26 20.84 32.89
C GLU A 195 -16.09 20.18 31.78
N ASN A 196 -17.42 20.43 31.75
CA ASN A 196 -18.30 19.93 30.70
C ASN A 196 -17.95 20.53 29.32
N ARG A 197 -17.68 21.83 29.27
CA ARG A 197 -17.24 22.51 28.04
C ARG A 197 -15.92 21.91 27.51
N LEU A 198 -14.98 21.58 28.41
CA LEU A 198 -13.72 20.95 28.05
C LEU A 198 -13.90 19.53 27.48
N LYS A 199 -14.87 18.76 28.02
CA LYS A 199 -15.28 17.45 27.48
C LYS A 199 -15.90 17.54 26.08
N GLU A 200 -16.73 18.55 25.84
CA GLU A 200 -17.33 18.80 24.51
C GLU A 200 -16.28 19.18 23.47
N ILE A 201 -15.35 20.07 23.82
CA ILE A 201 -14.24 20.47 22.93
C ILE A 201 -13.36 19.25 22.61
N ASN A 202 -13.01 18.42 23.61
CA ASN A 202 -12.24 17.20 23.40
C ASN A 202 -12.95 16.20 22.46
N THR A 203 -14.26 16.06 22.60
CA THR A 203 -15.08 15.21 21.71
C THR A 203 -15.06 15.73 20.27
N THR A 204 -15.13 17.06 20.10
CA THR A 204 -15.04 17.73 18.79
C THR A 204 -13.67 17.56 18.14
N ILE A 205 -12.58 17.64 18.91
CA ILE A 205 -11.22 17.38 18.45
C ILE A 205 -11.06 15.92 18.01
N ALA A 206 -11.58 14.95 18.78
CA ALA A 206 -11.53 13.54 18.43
C ALA A 206 -12.26 13.25 17.10
N ALA A 207 -13.47 13.79 16.93
CA ALA A 207 -14.25 13.67 15.69
C ALA A 207 -13.54 14.32 14.49
N SER A 208 -12.92 15.49 14.70
CA SER A 208 -12.14 16.20 13.67
C SER A 208 -10.87 15.43 13.28
N ASN A 209 -10.14 14.85 14.24
CA ASN A 209 -8.96 14.01 13.97
C ASN A 209 -9.34 12.76 13.17
N ASN A 210 -10.44 12.08 13.52
CA ASN A 210 -10.93 10.93 12.77
C ASN A 210 -11.27 11.31 11.33
N SER A 211 -12.01 12.40 11.14
CA SER A 211 -12.36 12.92 9.81
C SER A 211 -11.11 13.27 8.99
N ALA A 212 -10.11 13.93 9.60
CA ALA A 212 -8.84 14.26 8.95
C ALA A 212 -8.03 13.00 8.57
N SER A 213 -8.05 11.95 9.38
CA SER A 213 -7.36 10.69 9.08
C SER A 213 -7.98 9.96 7.88
N THR A 214 -9.31 9.91 7.81
CA THR A 214 -10.05 9.35 6.67
C THR A 214 -9.77 10.14 5.40
N LEU A 215 -9.83 11.48 5.48
CA LEU A 215 -9.55 12.37 4.35
C LEU A 215 -8.12 12.21 3.84
N ARG A 216 -7.11 12.07 4.72
CA ARG A 216 -5.72 11.78 4.30
C ARG A 216 -5.59 10.46 3.55
N SER A 217 -6.29 9.42 4.02
CA SER A 217 -6.29 8.11 3.36
C SER A 217 -6.93 8.17 1.98
N GLN A 218 -8.03 8.92 1.85
CA GLN A 218 -8.69 9.18 0.56
C GLN A 218 -7.79 9.98 -0.40
N VAL A 219 -7.14 11.05 0.08
CA VAL A 219 -6.17 11.83 -0.71
C VAL A 219 -5.05 10.94 -1.23
N SER A 220 -4.44 10.11 -0.38
CA SER A 220 -3.38 9.19 -0.80
C SER A 220 -3.86 8.17 -1.83
N SER A 221 -5.07 7.64 -1.68
CA SER A 221 -5.63 6.69 -2.64
C SER A 221 -5.93 7.32 -4.00
N VAL A 222 -6.48 8.53 -4.02
CA VAL A 222 -6.75 9.28 -5.26
C VAL A 222 -5.44 9.68 -5.95
N GLN A 223 -4.42 10.08 -5.19
CA GLN A 223 -3.09 10.41 -5.72
C GLN A 223 -2.46 9.22 -6.46
N GLN A 224 -2.52 8.02 -5.87
CA GLN A 224 -2.00 6.80 -6.52
C GLN A 224 -2.72 6.46 -7.82
N LYS A 225 -4.05 6.68 -7.88
CA LYS A 225 -4.82 6.47 -9.12
C LYS A 225 -4.44 7.47 -10.20
N ILE A 226 -4.25 8.74 -9.84
CA ILE A 226 -3.78 9.79 -10.75
C ILE A 226 -2.41 9.42 -11.34
N GLU A 227 -1.47 8.96 -10.52
CA GLU A 227 -0.14 8.52 -10.97
C GLU A 227 -0.23 7.33 -11.94
N GLN A 228 -1.07 6.33 -11.62
CA GLN A 228 -1.26 5.16 -12.48
C GLN A 228 -1.87 5.50 -13.84
N LEU A 229 -2.93 6.33 -13.85
CA LEU A 229 -3.60 6.77 -15.09
C LEU A 229 -2.67 7.64 -15.94
N THR A 230 -1.90 8.53 -15.32
CA THR A 230 -0.92 9.38 -16.03
C THR A 230 0.19 8.52 -16.67
N ALA A 231 0.71 7.53 -15.93
CA ALA A 231 1.73 6.62 -16.46
C ALA A 231 1.18 5.69 -17.55
N GLU A 232 -0.09 5.28 -17.47
CA GLU A 232 -0.77 4.55 -18.53
C GLU A 232 -0.93 5.39 -19.80
N GLN A 233 -1.41 6.63 -19.68
CA GLN A 233 -1.54 7.55 -20.80
C GLN A 233 -0.21 7.84 -21.50
N GLN A 234 0.85 8.12 -20.72
CA GLN A 234 2.20 8.34 -21.29
C GLN A 234 2.73 7.11 -22.02
N ARG A 235 2.44 5.90 -21.52
CA ARG A 235 2.82 4.66 -22.20
C ARG A 235 2.09 4.48 -23.53
N ILE A 236 0.80 4.79 -23.59
CA ILE A 236 0.00 4.70 -24.84
C ILE A 236 0.58 5.66 -25.90
N ILE A 237 0.82 6.92 -25.54
CA ILE A 237 1.38 7.94 -26.45
C ILE A 237 2.79 7.53 -26.92
N ALA A 238 3.68 7.18 -25.99
CA ALA A 238 5.04 6.81 -26.33
C ALA A 238 5.11 5.54 -27.21
N GLU A 239 4.18 4.60 -27.02
CA GLU A 239 4.05 3.42 -27.89
C GLU A 239 3.59 3.80 -29.29
N GLU A 240 2.61 4.69 -29.42
CA GLU A 240 2.12 5.16 -30.71
C GLU A 240 3.18 5.93 -31.50
N ASP A 241 3.88 6.88 -30.85
CA ASP A 241 4.99 7.62 -31.46
C ASP A 241 6.07 6.67 -31.99
N ARG A 242 6.40 5.61 -31.23
CA ARG A 242 7.41 4.61 -31.63
C ARG A 242 6.97 3.74 -32.81
N ILE A 243 5.69 3.40 -32.90
CA ILE A 243 5.14 2.63 -34.02
C ILE A 243 5.12 3.49 -35.30
N LEU A 244 4.88 4.79 -35.17
CA LEU A 244 4.78 5.74 -36.29
C LEU A 244 6.13 6.36 -36.70
N ASP A 245 7.19 6.16 -35.92
CA ASP A 245 8.53 6.68 -36.22
C ASP A 245 9.17 5.97 -37.43
N ASN A 246 9.01 6.57 -38.61
CA ASN A 246 9.53 6.09 -39.89
C ASN A 246 11.07 6.13 -40.01
N SER A 247 11.82 6.57 -38.98
CA SER A 247 13.30 6.59 -39.01
C SER A 247 13.94 5.22 -38.72
N ASN A 248 13.15 4.22 -38.31
CA ASN A 248 13.64 2.88 -37.99
C ASN A 248 13.78 2.00 -39.26
N PRO A 249 14.99 1.52 -39.61
CA PRO A 249 15.26 0.77 -40.85
C PRO A 249 14.62 -0.63 -40.92
N ASP A 250 14.01 -1.11 -39.83
CA ASP A 250 13.29 -2.39 -39.78
C ASP A 250 11.75 -2.23 -39.92
N GLN A 251 11.24 -1.03 -40.24
CA GLN A 251 9.82 -0.78 -40.49
C GLN A 251 9.44 -1.02 -41.95
N GLY A 252 8.24 -1.58 -42.19
CA GLY A 252 7.66 -1.68 -43.53
C GLY A 252 7.72 -0.34 -44.26
N GLY A 253 8.31 -0.34 -45.45
CA GLY A 253 8.81 0.85 -46.15
C GLY A 253 7.77 1.67 -46.93
N THR A 254 6.47 1.62 -46.59
CA THR A 254 5.44 2.45 -47.24
C THR A 254 4.55 3.21 -46.26
N ASP A 255 3.94 4.30 -46.75
CA ASP A 255 2.98 5.10 -46.01
C ASP A 255 1.76 4.27 -45.59
N ILE A 256 1.21 4.59 -44.40
CA ILE A 256 -0.03 3.99 -43.89
C ILE A 256 -1.20 4.58 -44.70
N VAL A 257 -2.00 3.72 -45.34
CA VAL A 257 -3.17 4.14 -46.12
C VAL A 257 -4.41 4.15 -45.24
N ALA A 258 -5.16 5.26 -45.28
CA ALA A 258 -6.40 5.44 -44.54
C ALA A 258 -7.41 4.32 -44.85
N GLY A 259 -7.92 3.66 -43.81
CA GLY A 259 -8.92 2.59 -43.93
C GLY A 259 -8.36 1.20 -44.24
N GLU A 260 -7.05 1.03 -44.36
CA GLU A 260 -6.40 -0.27 -44.59
C GLU A 260 -5.78 -0.85 -43.31
N LEU A 261 -5.73 -2.17 -43.19
CA LEU A 261 -5.16 -2.88 -42.04
C LEU A 261 -3.64 -2.89 -42.12
N TYR A 262 -2.96 -2.47 -41.06
CA TYR A 262 -1.55 -2.79 -40.83
C TYR A 262 -1.36 -3.51 -39.49
N LEU A 263 -0.31 -4.31 -39.38
CA LEU A 263 0.06 -4.97 -38.14
C LEU A 263 1.23 -4.24 -37.51
N ALA A 264 1.15 -3.99 -36.21
CA ALA A 264 2.22 -3.36 -35.45
C ALA A 264 2.47 -4.10 -34.14
N GLY A 265 3.72 -4.11 -33.69
CA GLY A 265 4.08 -4.80 -32.46
C GLY A 265 5.43 -4.38 -31.92
N THR A 266 5.73 -4.90 -30.72
CA THR A 266 7.02 -4.72 -30.08
C THR A 266 7.79 -6.03 -30.01
N GLY A 267 9.09 -5.90 -30.23
CA GLY A 267 10.06 -6.93 -30.02
C GLY A 267 10.22 -8.00 -31.08
N ARG A 268 11.21 -8.86 -30.81
CA ARG A 268 11.73 -9.83 -31.77
C ARG A 268 12.01 -11.16 -31.09
N ASP A 269 11.35 -12.23 -31.55
CA ASP A 269 11.49 -13.59 -30.98
C ASP A 269 12.95 -14.06 -30.90
N LYS A 270 13.79 -13.63 -31.86
CA LYS A 270 15.23 -13.96 -31.93
C LYS A 270 15.97 -13.65 -30.63
N TYR A 271 15.59 -12.58 -29.93
CA TYR A 271 16.26 -12.13 -28.70
C TYR A 271 15.48 -12.48 -27.42
N GLN A 272 14.17 -12.72 -27.55
CA GLN A 272 13.24 -12.99 -26.45
C GLN A 272 13.27 -14.46 -25.98
N GLY A 273 13.45 -15.39 -26.92
CA GLY A 273 13.16 -16.80 -26.68
C GLY A 273 11.64 -17.06 -26.70
N HIS A 274 11.19 -18.09 -25.99
CA HIS A 274 9.79 -18.54 -26.06
C HIS A 274 8.82 -17.77 -25.15
N GLY A 275 9.30 -16.99 -24.18
CA GLY A 275 8.45 -16.11 -23.39
C GLY A 275 7.60 -16.77 -22.30
N VAL A 276 7.91 -17.98 -21.84
CA VAL A 276 7.06 -18.75 -20.89
C VAL A 276 7.87 -19.15 -19.66
N GLY A 277 7.29 -19.01 -18.47
CA GLY A 277 8.03 -19.24 -17.21
C GLY A 277 8.99 -18.08 -16.92
N MET A 278 10.07 -18.31 -16.18
CA MET A 278 10.88 -17.22 -15.64
C MET A 278 11.60 -16.39 -16.72
N SER A 279 11.48 -15.07 -16.63
CA SER A 279 12.27 -14.11 -17.41
C SER A 279 13.64 -13.93 -16.77
N GLN A 280 14.74 -14.13 -17.50
CA GLN A 280 16.09 -13.98 -16.94
C GLN A 280 16.37 -12.50 -16.61
N PHE A 281 16.04 -11.57 -17.51
CA PHE A 281 16.15 -10.12 -17.25
C PHE A 281 15.12 -9.61 -16.24
N GLY A 282 13.97 -10.28 -16.15
CA GLY A 282 12.98 -10.01 -15.11
C GLY A 282 13.45 -10.43 -13.72
N ALA A 283 14.08 -11.61 -13.59
CA ALA A 283 14.73 -12.07 -12.36
C ALA A 283 15.90 -11.17 -11.94
N TYR A 284 16.70 -10.70 -12.91
CA TYR A 284 17.75 -9.71 -12.69
C TYR A 284 17.19 -8.41 -12.07
N GLY A 285 16.13 -7.86 -12.69
CA GLY A 285 15.48 -6.64 -12.21
C GLY A 285 14.84 -6.82 -10.84
N ALA A 286 14.14 -7.94 -10.60
CA ALA A 286 13.57 -8.26 -9.30
C ALA A 286 14.64 -8.37 -8.19
N ALA A 287 15.78 -9.00 -8.48
CA ALA A 287 16.89 -9.10 -7.54
C ALA A 287 17.54 -7.73 -7.25
N LYS A 288 17.66 -6.84 -8.25
CA LYS A 288 18.06 -5.44 -8.03
C LYS A 288 17.11 -4.68 -7.12
N ASN A 289 15.82 -5.02 -7.17
CA ASN A 289 14.79 -4.50 -6.28
C ASN A 289 14.74 -5.23 -4.91
N GLY A 290 15.78 -6.01 -4.57
CA GLY A 290 15.94 -6.66 -3.26
C GLY A 290 15.14 -7.94 -3.08
N TRP A 291 14.67 -8.58 -4.15
CA TRP A 291 13.96 -9.86 -4.03
C TRP A 291 14.96 -11.01 -3.89
N ASP A 292 14.65 -11.93 -2.97
CA ASP A 292 15.39 -13.21 -2.86
C ASP A 292 14.99 -14.20 -3.96
N ALA A 293 15.84 -15.21 -4.15
CA ALA A 293 15.69 -16.22 -5.20
C ALA A 293 14.37 -17.00 -5.13
N VAL A 294 13.91 -17.33 -3.91
CA VAL A 294 12.68 -18.10 -3.70
C VAL A 294 11.45 -17.27 -4.07
N ARG A 295 11.45 -15.98 -3.72
CA ARG A 295 10.42 -15.02 -4.10
C ARG A 295 10.37 -14.85 -5.62
N ILE A 296 11.52 -14.71 -6.29
CA ILE A 296 11.60 -14.60 -7.75
C ILE A 296 11.00 -15.83 -8.43
N VAL A 297 11.42 -17.03 -8.01
CA VAL A 297 10.93 -18.30 -8.55
C VAL A 297 9.42 -18.44 -8.33
N LYS A 298 8.92 -18.20 -7.12
CA LYS A 298 7.47 -18.28 -6.81
C LYS A 298 6.63 -17.26 -7.57
N PHE A 299 7.21 -16.11 -7.92
CA PHE A 299 6.54 -15.09 -8.72
C PHE A 299 6.32 -15.54 -10.17
N TYR A 300 7.32 -16.20 -10.77
CA TYR A 300 7.21 -16.69 -12.15
C TYR A 300 6.51 -18.04 -12.30
N TYR A 301 6.54 -18.88 -11.26
CA TYR A 301 5.90 -20.19 -11.26
C TYR A 301 4.76 -20.22 -10.22
N ALA A 302 3.57 -19.84 -10.64
CA ALA A 302 2.38 -19.82 -9.79
C ALA A 302 2.03 -21.22 -9.24
N GLN A 303 1.42 -21.29 -8.06
CA GLN A 303 1.02 -22.56 -7.44
C GLN A 303 2.20 -23.55 -7.32
N THR A 304 3.33 -23.06 -6.81
CA THR A 304 4.52 -23.88 -6.56
C THR A 304 5.13 -23.63 -5.19
N GLU A 305 5.93 -24.59 -4.76
CA GLU A 305 6.78 -24.51 -3.59
C GLU A 305 8.22 -24.88 -3.94
N VAL A 306 9.17 -24.29 -3.22
CA VAL A 306 10.57 -24.72 -3.30
C VAL A 306 10.81 -25.75 -2.22
N GLN A 307 11.30 -26.92 -2.60
CA GLN A 307 11.64 -28.01 -1.68
C GLN A 307 12.99 -28.60 -2.03
N GLU A 308 13.63 -29.26 -1.08
CA GLU A 308 14.89 -29.94 -1.32
C GLU A 308 14.65 -31.35 -1.89
N ARG A 309 15.24 -31.64 -3.06
CA ARG A 309 15.29 -32.96 -3.68
C ARG A 309 16.66 -33.19 -4.32
N THR A 310 17.24 -34.34 -4.04
CA THR A 310 18.43 -34.84 -4.73
C THR A 310 18.03 -35.51 -6.04
N GLY A 311 18.96 -35.60 -6.99
CA GLY A 311 18.73 -36.31 -8.24
C GLY A 311 19.91 -36.22 -9.19
N SER A 312 19.78 -36.85 -10.34
CA SER A 312 20.76 -36.78 -11.42
C SER A 312 20.06 -36.65 -12.76
N VAL A 313 20.78 -36.13 -13.76
CA VAL A 313 20.31 -35.98 -15.13
C VAL A 313 21.34 -36.60 -16.08
N PHE A 314 20.88 -37.27 -17.12
CA PHE A 314 21.76 -37.78 -18.17
C PHE A 314 22.05 -36.68 -19.17
N VAL A 315 23.32 -36.30 -19.31
CA VAL A 315 23.76 -35.24 -20.23
C VAL A 315 24.48 -35.85 -21.42
N SER A 316 24.08 -35.49 -22.64
CA SER A 316 24.73 -35.91 -23.87
C SER A 316 24.96 -34.73 -24.83
N GLY A 317 26.22 -34.44 -25.17
CA GLY A 317 26.56 -33.38 -26.12
C GLY A 317 27.96 -32.79 -25.94
N ASN A 318 28.37 -31.95 -26.89
CA ASN A 318 29.61 -31.18 -26.81
C ASN A 318 29.46 -29.98 -25.88
N THR A 319 30.47 -29.73 -25.07
CA THR A 319 30.52 -28.60 -24.14
C THR A 319 31.70 -27.68 -24.44
N ALA A 320 31.64 -26.45 -23.96
CA ALA A 320 32.71 -25.47 -24.14
C ALA A 320 33.98 -25.81 -23.35
N TYR A 321 33.86 -26.45 -22.18
CA TYR A 321 34.98 -26.65 -21.25
C TYR A 321 35.22 -28.11 -20.82
N ALA A 322 34.23 -29.00 -20.97
CA ALA A 322 34.32 -30.40 -20.54
C ALA A 322 34.39 -31.40 -21.71
N GLY A 323 34.55 -30.93 -22.95
CA GLY A 323 34.53 -31.78 -24.15
C GLY A 323 33.17 -32.44 -24.40
N TYR A 324 33.16 -33.61 -25.03
CA TYR A 324 31.95 -34.41 -25.23
C TYR A 324 31.55 -35.11 -23.92
N VAL A 325 30.34 -34.87 -23.46
CA VAL A 325 29.76 -35.45 -22.25
C VAL A 325 28.69 -36.46 -22.67
N ASN A 326 28.67 -37.64 -22.04
CA ASN A 326 27.65 -38.67 -22.26
C ASN A 326 27.49 -39.54 -20.99
N ARG A 327 27.01 -38.95 -19.90
CA ARG A 327 26.92 -39.61 -18.59
C ARG A 327 25.83 -39.02 -17.71
N TRP A 328 25.50 -39.73 -16.64
CA TRP A 328 24.73 -39.19 -15.52
C TRP A 328 25.57 -38.17 -14.73
N ILE A 329 24.96 -37.05 -14.41
CA ILE A 329 25.55 -35.95 -13.64
C ILE A 329 24.62 -35.63 -12.47
N ASP A 330 25.17 -35.49 -11.26
CA ASP A 330 24.41 -35.02 -10.11
C ASP A 330 23.83 -33.63 -10.38
N LEU A 331 22.59 -33.37 -9.94
CA LEU A 331 21.92 -32.11 -10.23
C LEU A 331 22.68 -30.88 -9.71
N ASN A 332 23.45 -30.99 -8.63
CA ASN A 332 24.26 -29.90 -8.11
C ASN A 332 25.50 -29.65 -8.98
N GLU A 333 26.17 -30.72 -9.41
CA GLU A 333 27.29 -30.64 -10.37
C GLU A 333 26.81 -30.07 -11.71
N TYR A 334 25.63 -30.49 -12.17
CA TYR A 334 25.06 -30.05 -13.42
C TYR A 334 24.83 -28.53 -13.45
N VAL A 335 24.17 -27.98 -12.43
CA VAL A 335 23.88 -26.53 -12.41
C VAL A 335 25.12 -25.65 -12.18
N ALA A 336 26.18 -26.20 -11.59
CA ALA A 336 27.47 -25.50 -11.44
C ALA A 336 28.18 -25.25 -12.79
N GLY A 337 27.88 -26.08 -13.81
CA GLY A 337 28.45 -26.00 -15.16
C GLY A 337 27.54 -25.34 -16.20
N LEU A 338 26.42 -24.74 -15.80
CA LEU A 338 25.51 -24.04 -16.71
C LEU A 338 26.12 -22.76 -17.28
N GLY A 339 25.65 -22.33 -18.44
CA GLY A 339 26.15 -21.16 -19.17
C GLY A 339 25.11 -20.08 -19.47
N GLU A 340 23.93 -20.14 -18.83
CA GLU A 340 22.75 -19.30 -19.13
C GLU A 340 22.87 -17.84 -18.67
N VAL A 341 23.48 -17.62 -17.50
CA VAL A 341 23.69 -16.31 -16.88
C VAL A 341 25.16 -16.22 -16.42
N PRO A 342 25.68 -15.01 -16.12
CA PRO A 342 27.05 -14.83 -15.66
C PRO A 342 27.44 -15.73 -14.49
N ASP A 343 28.72 -16.09 -14.43
CA ASP A 343 29.22 -17.04 -13.43
C ASP A 343 29.42 -16.41 -12.04
N LYS A 344 29.51 -15.07 -11.97
CA LYS A 344 29.82 -14.31 -10.75
C LYS A 344 28.68 -13.39 -10.35
N ALA A 345 28.53 -13.21 -9.04
CA ALA A 345 27.67 -12.20 -8.45
C ALA A 345 28.36 -10.83 -8.44
N CYS A 346 27.59 -9.76 -8.57
CA CYS A 346 28.12 -8.40 -8.40
C CYS A 346 28.41 -8.13 -6.92
N GLY A 347 29.62 -7.65 -6.61
CA GLY A 347 30.03 -7.28 -5.26
C GLY A 347 30.90 -6.03 -5.24
N ASN A 348 31.18 -5.50 -4.05
CA ASN A 348 32.17 -4.45 -3.89
C ASN A 348 33.61 -5.00 -3.92
N ALA A 349 34.61 -4.12 -3.94
CA ALA A 349 36.02 -4.50 -4.01
C ALA A 349 36.45 -5.45 -2.86
N GLN A 350 35.89 -5.26 -1.67
CA GLN A 350 36.18 -6.08 -0.50
C GLN A 350 35.59 -7.49 -0.65
N GLN A 351 34.36 -7.61 -1.12
CA GLN A 351 33.69 -8.88 -1.38
C GLN A 351 34.41 -9.68 -2.48
N ALA A 352 34.79 -9.00 -3.56
CA ALA A 352 35.55 -9.61 -4.66
C ALA A 352 36.95 -10.08 -4.22
N ALA A 353 37.62 -9.33 -3.33
CA ALA A 353 38.90 -9.75 -2.76
C ALA A 353 38.76 -10.93 -1.79
N ALA A 354 37.69 -10.96 -0.98
CA ALA A 354 37.46 -12.00 0.01
C ALA A 354 36.98 -13.32 -0.60
N ASN A 355 36.15 -13.27 -1.65
CA ASN A 355 35.64 -14.45 -2.35
C ASN A 355 35.57 -14.21 -3.88
N PRO A 356 36.72 -14.26 -4.57
CA PRO A 356 36.79 -14.06 -6.03
C PRO A 356 36.12 -15.20 -6.82
N ALA A 357 35.85 -16.34 -6.18
CA ALA A 357 35.09 -17.42 -6.78
C ALA A 357 33.58 -17.09 -6.86
N LYS A 358 33.07 -16.18 -6.03
CA LYS A 358 31.67 -15.74 -6.05
C LYS A 358 31.50 -14.36 -6.65
N TYR A 359 32.31 -13.39 -6.23
CA TYR A 359 32.10 -11.98 -6.54
C TYR A 359 33.12 -11.42 -7.55
N VAL A 360 32.65 -10.51 -8.38
CA VAL A 360 33.47 -9.57 -9.15
C VAL A 360 32.94 -8.16 -8.94
N VAL A 361 33.81 -7.16 -9.06
CA VAL A 361 33.41 -5.75 -8.97
C VAL A 361 32.50 -5.40 -10.14
N ASP A 362 31.33 -4.84 -9.83
CA ASP A 362 30.34 -4.47 -10.85
C ASP A 362 30.95 -3.48 -11.86
N ASN A 363 30.93 -3.87 -13.12
CA ASN A 363 31.32 -3.06 -14.25
C ASN A 363 30.06 -2.58 -14.96
N THR A 364 29.64 -1.35 -14.68
CA THR A 364 28.40 -0.79 -15.24
C THR A 364 28.41 -0.65 -16.77
N GLY A 365 29.55 -0.87 -17.43
CA GLY A 365 29.68 -0.88 -18.89
C GLY A 365 29.23 -2.19 -19.56
N THR A 366 29.01 -3.28 -18.81
CA THR A 366 28.50 -4.54 -19.37
C THR A 366 27.72 -5.34 -18.32
N ILE A 367 26.60 -5.93 -18.74
CA ILE A 367 25.78 -6.78 -17.85
C ILE A 367 26.29 -8.22 -17.75
N TRP A 368 27.31 -8.59 -18.52
CA TRP A 368 27.75 -9.98 -18.65
C TRP A 368 28.86 -10.37 -17.68
N ASP A 369 29.47 -9.39 -17.00
CA ASP A 369 30.53 -9.64 -16.03
C ASP A 369 29.96 -10.24 -14.73
N CYS A 370 28.82 -9.71 -14.28
CA CYS A 370 28.15 -10.18 -13.07
C CYS A 370 26.66 -9.84 -13.05
N TRP A 371 25.89 -10.65 -12.33
CA TRP A 371 24.48 -10.39 -12.02
C TRP A 371 24.26 -10.30 -10.50
N PRO A 372 23.14 -9.73 -10.02
CA PRO A 372 22.75 -9.83 -8.63
C PRO A 372 22.70 -11.29 -8.16
N GLU A 373 23.19 -11.53 -6.94
CA GLU A 373 23.32 -12.87 -6.36
C GLU A 373 22.02 -13.68 -6.44
N GLU A 374 20.91 -13.07 -6.04
CA GLU A 374 19.60 -13.72 -5.97
C GLU A 374 19.02 -14.05 -7.36
N ALA A 375 19.39 -13.31 -8.42
CA ALA A 375 19.01 -13.64 -9.78
C ALA A 375 19.72 -14.91 -10.28
N ILE A 376 21.00 -15.07 -9.96
CA ILE A 376 21.79 -16.27 -10.31
C ILE A 376 21.24 -17.48 -9.54
N LYS A 377 20.95 -17.32 -8.25
CA LYS A 377 20.31 -18.38 -7.44
C LYS A 377 18.95 -18.79 -8.00
N ALA A 378 18.10 -17.83 -8.37
CA ALA A 378 16.80 -18.13 -8.99
C ALA A 378 16.96 -18.93 -10.30
N GLN A 379 17.91 -18.53 -11.15
CA GLN A 379 18.26 -19.26 -12.37
C GLN A 379 18.72 -20.69 -12.07
N VAL A 380 19.56 -20.88 -11.06
CA VAL A 380 20.05 -22.21 -10.66
C VAL A 380 18.91 -23.10 -10.18
N ILE A 381 17.98 -22.60 -9.36
CA ILE A 381 16.81 -23.35 -8.87
C ILE A 381 15.90 -23.75 -10.04
N ALA A 382 15.60 -22.82 -10.95
CA ALA A 382 14.79 -23.11 -12.13
C ALA A 382 15.46 -24.13 -13.04
N ALA A 383 16.76 -23.96 -13.32
CA ALA A 383 17.49 -24.87 -14.19
C ALA A 383 17.63 -26.28 -13.58
N ARG A 384 17.83 -26.38 -12.26
CA ARG A 384 17.82 -27.65 -11.52
C ARG A 384 16.48 -28.38 -11.68
N SER A 385 15.39 -27.64 -11.52
CA SER A 385 14.02 -28.18 -11.61
C SER A 385 13.72 -28.67 -13.03
N TYR A 386 14.10 -27.89 -14.05
CA TYR A 386 13.97 -28.30 -15.46
C TYR A 386 14.73 -29.61 -15.72
N ALA A 387 16.00 -29.69 -15.33
CA ALA A 387 16.83 -30.88 -15.54
C ALA A 387 16.29 -32.11 -14.78
N ALA A 388 15.84 -31.93 -13.54
CA ALA A 388 15.26 -33.00 -12.72
C ALA A 388 13.94 -33.53 -13.29
N SER A 389 13.15 -32.66 -13.92
CA SER A 389 11.91 -33.05 -14.60
C SER A 389 12.14 -33.64 -15.99
N TYR A 390 13.37 -33.59 -16.51
CA TYR A 390 13.70 -34.00 -17.87
C TYR A 390 13.78 -35.53 -17.95
N GLY A 391 12.72 -36.18 -18.44
CA GLY A 391 12.60 -37.65 -18.49
C GLY A 391 13.50 -38.37 -19.50
N GLY A 392 14.63 -37.77 -19.91
CA GLY A 392 15.51 -38.29 -20.95
C GLY A 392 16.90 -37.64 -20.94
N SER A 393 17.63 -37.72 -22.05
CA SER A 393 18.95 -37.10 -22.20
C SER A 393 18.82 -35.60 -22.46
N ILE A 394 19.37 -34.76 -21.57
CA ILE A 394 19.43 -33.32 -21.78
C ILE A 394 20.62 -32.98 -22.70
N CYS A 395 20.35 -32.10 -23.67
CA CYS A 395 21.35 -31.60 -24.61
C CYS A 395 22.11 -30.39 -24.03
N THR A 396 23.31 -30.12 -24.55
CA THR A 396 24.20 -29.07 -24.03
C THR A 396 24.01 -27.69 -24.69
N THR A 397 23.03 -27.56 -25.59
CA THR A 397 22.74 -26.35 -26.36
C THR A 397 21.48 -25.66 -25.86
N ALA A 398 21.22 -24.44 -26.37
CA ALA A 398 20.01 -23.67 -26.07
C ALA A 398 18.69 -24.37 -26.46
N ALA A 399 18.74 -25.52 -27.16
CA ALA A 399 17.56 -26.35 -27.37
C ALA A 399 17.06 -27.03 -26.07
N CYS A 400 17.95 -27.22 -25.10
CA CYS A 400 17.61 -27.69 -23.76
C CYS A 400 18.05 -26.64 -22.73
N GLN A 401 19.34 -26.64 -22.41
CA GLN A 401 20.01 -25.67 -21.55
C GLN A 401 21.48 -25.59 -21.98
N VAL A 402 22.05 -24.39 -22.01
CA VAL A 402 23.46 -24.19 -22.33
C VAL A 402 24.31 -24.74 -21.19
N TYR A 403 24.91 -25.92 -21.41
CA TYR A 403 25.81 -26.56 -20.45
C TYR A 403 27.25 -26.45 -20.97
N LYS A 404 28.05 -25.63 -20.28
CA LYS A 404 29.46 -25.39 -20.63
C LYS A 404 30.40 -26.42 -19.97
N GLY A 405 29.94 -27.08 -18.91
CA GLY A 405 30.78 -27.90 -18.04
C GLY A 405 31.59 -27.07 -17.06
N GLY A 406 32.40 -27.73 -16.24
CA GLY A 406 33.17 -27.08 -15.17
C GLY A 406 32.33 -26.73 -13.93
N ASN A 407 32.86 -25.86 -13.09
CA ASN A 407 32.32 -25.54 -11.76
C ASN A 407 32.24 -24.03 -11.49
N ALA A 408 32.13 -23.21 -12.54
CA ALA A 408 32.18 -21.75 -12.43
C ALA A 408 31.08 -21.16 -11.53
N LYS A 409 29.91 -21.82 -11.47
CA LYS A 409 28.76 -21.48 -10.60
C LYS A 409 28.62 -22.40 -9.37
N GLN A 410 29.71 -23.04 -8.92
CA GLN A 410 29.66 -23.92 -7.75
C GLN A 410 29.09 -23.23 -6.50
N TRP A 411 29.44 -21.96 -6.28
CA TRP A 411 28.94 -21.18 -5.14
C TRP A 411 27.41 -21.10 -5.12
N ALA A 412 26.78 -20.85 -6.29
CA ALA A 412 25.33 -20.72 -6.39
C ALA A 412 24.65 -22.08 -6.32
N ALA A 413 25.29 -23.12 -6.87
CA ALA A 413 24.83 -24.50 -6.74
C ALA A 413 24.76 -24.90 -5.26
N ASP A 414 25.84 -24.64 -4.50
CA ASP A 414 25.94 -25.01 -3.08
C ASP A 414 25.03 -24.19 -2.17
N GLU A 415 24.86 -22.89 -2.42
CA GLU A 415 23.96 -22.02 -1.66
C GLU A 415 22.47 -22.31 -1.93
N THR A 416 22.15 -22.97 -3.05
CA THR A 416 20.79 -23.42 -3.39
C THR A 416 20.69 -24.94 -3.41
N ARG A 417 21.57 -25.64 -2.67
CA ARG A 417 21.72 -27.09 -2.76
C ARG A 417 20.38 -27.80 -2.67
N ASN A 418 20.13 -28.71 -3.61
CA ASN A 418 18.92 -29.53 -3.71
C ASN A 418 17.60 -28.76 -3.90
N GLN A 419 17.59 -27.43 -3.93
CA GLN A 419 16.35 -26.67 -4.10
C GLN A 419 15.79 -26.86 -5.51
N VAL A 420 14.57 -27.41 -5.57
CA VAL A 420 13.78 -27.62 -6.78
C VAL A 420 12.35 -27.09 -6.57
N ILE A 421 11.64 -26.88 -7.67
CA ILE A 421 10.30 -26.29 -7.70
C ILE A 421 9.28 -27.41 -7.88
N ILE A 422 8.35 -27.53 -6.94
CA ILE A 422 7.30 -28.54 -6.90
C ILE A 422 5.96 -27.87 -7.20
N SER A 423 5.15 -28.45 -8.09
CA SER A 423 3.79 -27.96 -8.34
C SER A 423 2.88 -28.31 -7.17
N THR A 424 2.11 -27.34 -6.70
CA THR A 424 0.98 -27.53 -5.78
C THR A 424 -0.37 -27.28 -6.48
N GLY A 425 -0.34 -27.03 -7.79
CA GLY A 425 -1.51 -26.78 -8.61
C GLY A 425 -2.19 -28.05 -9.10
N ALA A 426 -3.33 -27.90 -9.78
CA ALA A 426 -4.11 -29.02 -10.32
C ALA A 426 -3.36 -29.86 -11.37
N THR A 427 -2.32 -29.30 -12.01
CA THR A 427 -1.46 -30.01 -12.97
C THR A 427 -0.11 -30.35 -12.33
N HIS A 428 0.37 -31.58 -12.57
CA HIS A 428 1.64 -32.09 -12.05
C HIS A 428 1.78 -31.98 -10.52
N ASN A 429 0.68 -32.05 -9.76
CA ASN A 429 0.67 -31.89 -8.31
C ASN A 429 1.67 -32.83 -7.62
N GLY A 430 2.51 -32.28 -6.75
CA GLY A 430 3.56 -33.02 -6.03
C GLY A 430 4.77 -33.41 -6.88
N GLN A 431 4.80 -33.07 -8.16
CA GLN A 431 5.92 -33.36 -9.07
C GLN A 431 6.83 -32.14 -9.23
N ILE A 432 8.12 -32.39 -9.50
CA ILE A 432 9.06 -31.35 -9.92
C ILE A 432 8.61 -30.78 -11.26
N ILE A 433 8.47 -29.45 -11.35
CA ILE A 433 7.97 -28.81 -12.56
C ILE A 433 9.04 -28.75 -13.65
N ARG A 434 8.58 -28.75 -14.90
CA ARG A 434 9.40 -28.33 -16.03
C ARG A 434 9.50 -26.80 -16.01
N ALA A 435 10.42 -26.28 -15.20
CA ALA A 435 10.64 -24.85 -14.98
C ALA A 435 11.28 -24.18 -16.21
N LEU A 436 10.43 -23.83 -17.19
CA LEU A 436 10.86 -23.12 -18.39
C LEU A 436 11.30 -21.69 -18.06
N TYR A 437 12.27 -21.17 -18.81
CA TYR A 437 12.75 -19.81 -18.68
C TYR A 437 13.25 -19.32 -20.03
N SER A 438 13.27 -18.00 -20.22
CA SER A 438 13.76 -17.36 -21.45
C SER A 438 14.43 -16.03 -21.13
N SER A 439 15.22 -15.53 -22.08
CA SER A 439 16.05 -14.33 -21.95
C SER A 439 15.25 -13.13 -21.46
N ASP A 440 14.45 -12.53 -22.35
CA ASP A 440 13.71 -11.29 -22.10
C ASP A 440 12.25 -11.43 -22.54
N ASN A 441 11.36 -11.13 -21.60
CA ASN A 441 9.91 -11.25 -21.76
C ASN A 441 9.19 -9.89 -21.68
N SER A 442 9.92 -8.76 -21.60
CA SER A 442 9.35 -7.44 -21.29
C SER A 442 8.66 -6.73 -22.46
N GLN A 443 8.51 -7.38 -23.61
CA GLN A 443 7.98 -6.78 -24.85
C GLN A 443 6.47 -7.06 -24.98
N GLY A 444 5.80 -6.99 -23.84
CA GLY A 444 4.41 -7.35 -23.53
C GLY A 444 4.21 -7.14 -22.02
N HIS A 445 3.20 -7.76 -21.43
CA HIS A 445 3.03 -7.74 -19.96
C HIS A 445 3.74 -8.92 -19.30
N GLY A 446 5.04 -9.08 -19.59
CA GLY A 446 5.88 -10.16 -19.05
C GLY A 446 5.68 -11.52 -19.73
N THR A 447 5.52 -12.57 -18.93
CA THR A 447 5.57 -13.96 -19.39
C THR A 447 4.21 -14.41 -19.92
N ALA A 448 4.21 -15.35 -20.87
CA ALA A 448 3.02 -15.86 -21.54
C ALA A 448 2.45 -17.10 -20.87
N ASN A 449 1.19 -17.37 -21.17
CA ASN A 449 0.61 -18.68 -20.93
C ASN A 449 1.29 -19.73 -21.85
N ASN A 450 1.70 -20.87 -21.30
CA ASN A 450 2.27 -21.97 -22.09
C ASN A 450 1.40 -22.43 -23.27
N ASP A 451 0.07 -22.42 -23.13
CA ASP A 451 -0.89 -22.80 -24.18
C ASP A 451 -1.16 -21.69 -25.22
N THR A 452 -0.60 -20.49 -25.02
CA THR A 452 -0.51 -19.44 -26.06
C THR A 452 0.63 -19.77 -27.02
N VAL A 453 1.79 -20.15 -26.47
CA VAL A 453 3.02 -20.37 -27.23
C VAL A 453 3.07 -21.77 -27.82
N TRP A 454 2.64 -22.78 -27.07
CA TRP A 454 2.59 -24.18 -27.51
C TRP A 454 1.14 -24.65 -27.58
N SER A 455 0.61 -24.63 -28.80
CA SER A 455 -0.76 -25.02 -29.13
C SER A 455 -0.81 -25.77 -30.45
N ASN A 456 -1.94 -26.42 -30.72
CA ASN A 456 -2.24 -26.93 -32.06
C ASN A 456 -2.48 -25.77 -33.05
N PHE A 457 -2.72 -26.10 -34.33
CA PHE A 457 -2.97 -25.08 -35.37
C PHE A 457 -4.18 -24.17 -35.12
N ALA A 458 -5.12 -24.58 -34.26
CA ALA A 458 -6.27 -23.78 -33.87
C ALA A 458 -6.01 -22.89 -32.63
N GLY A 459 -4.81 -22.92 -32.04
CA GLY A 459 -4.49 -22.12 -30.85
C GLY A 459 -4.99 -22.75 -29.54
N VAL A 460 -5.29 -24.05 -29.55
CA VAL A 460 -5.70 -24.81 -28.36
C VAL A 460 -4.51 -25.63 -27.87
N GLY A 461 -4.10 -25.38 -26.63
CA GLY A 461 -3.04 -26.11 -25.93
C GLY A 461 -3.48 -26.58 -24.55
N THR A 462 -2.64 -27.36 -23.88
CA THR A 462 -2.89 -27.83 -22.52
C THR A 462 -2.31 -26.85 -21.51
N PRO A 463 -3.13 -26.18 -20.68
CA PRO A 463 -2.63 -25.22 -19.71
C PRO A 463 -1.94 -25.93 -18.54
N TYR A 464 -0.79 -25.43 -18.12
CA TYR A 464 -0.10 -25.85 -16.89
C TYR A 464 -0.24 -24.78 -15.82
N SER A 465 -0.66 -25.21 -14.62
CA SER A 465 -0.89 -24.37 -13.43
C SER A 465 0.29 -23.46 -13.09
N TYR A 466 1.51 -23.98 -13.29
CA TYR A 466 2.76 -23.31 -12.95
C TYR A 466 3.40 -22.53 -14.11
N LEU A 467 2.86 -22.57 -15.33
CA LEU A 467 3.35 -21.80 -16.49
C LEU A 467 2.25 -20.88 -17.00
N ARG A 468 1.83 -19.96 -16.14
CA ARG A 468 0.83 -18.92 -16.43
C ARG A 468 1.50 -17.58 -16.61
N ALA A 469 0.82 -16.69 -17.32
CA ALA A 469 1.31 -15.36 -17.57
C ALA A 469 1.54 -14.60 -16.26
N THR A 470 2.75 -14.07 -16.09
CA THR A 470 3.17 -13.24 -14.96
C THR A 470 3.58 -11.88 -15.49
N ASN A 471 2.93 -10.83 -14.97
CA ASN A 471 3.27 -9.45 -15.31
C ASN A 471 4.46 -8.96 -14.47
N ASP A 472 5.62 -8.81 -15.11
CA ASP A 472 6.87 -8.36 -14.50
C ASP A 472 7.27 -6.94 -14.89
N THR A 473 6.39 -6.16 -15.55
CA THR A 473 6.74 -4.82 -16.07
C THR A 473 7.17 -3.83 -14.99
N ALA A 474 6.74 -4.03 -13.73
CA ALA A 474 7.09 -3.17 -12.61
C ALA A 474 8.50 -3.44 -12.04
N VAL A 475 9.09 -4.61 -12.34
CA VAL A 475 10.34 -5.08 -11.72
C VAL A 475 11.41 -5.45 -12.74
N ALA A 476 11.04 -5.73 -13.99
CA ALA A 476 11.97 -6.12 -15.03
C ALA A 476 12.93 -4.97 -15.38
N ALA A 477 14.20 -5.31 -15.61
CA ALA A 477 15.18 -4.35 -16.10
C ALA A 477 14.97 -4.10 -17.61
N SER A 478 14.89 -2.84 -18.03
CA SER A 478 14.79 -2.45 -19.44
C SER A 478 16.19 -2.28 -20.06
N TYR A 479 16.37 -2.77 -21.30
CA TYR A 479 17.63 -2.70 -22.07
C TYR A 479 17.35 -2.32 -23.53
N SER A 480 18.35 -1.90 -24.29
CA SER A 480 18.18 -1.30 -25.62
C SER A 480 17.39 -2.14 -26.65
N TYR A 481 17.35 -3.46 -26.52
CA TYR A 481 16.56 -4.36 -27.37
C TYR A 481 15.12 -4.61 -26.89
N THR A 482 14.72 -4.10 -25.71
CA THR A 482 13.35 -4.19 -25.17
C THR A 482 12.38 -3.20 -25.82
N ASN A 483 12.92 -2.20 -26.54
CA ASN A 483 12.16 -1.05 -27.04
C ASN A 483 12.01 -1.07 -28.56
N TRP A 484 12.33 -2.19 -29.21
CA TRP A 484 12.23 -2.29 -30.66
C TRP A 484 10.77 -2.43 -31.07
N ALA A 485 10.28 -1.51 -31.90
CA ALA A 485 8.94 -1.53 -32.47
C ALA A 485 9.01 -1.80 -33.97
N TRP A 486 7.98 -2.44 -34.52
CA TRP A 486 7.87 -2.76 -35.93
C TRP A 486 6.43 -2.59 -36.40
N LYS A 487 6.26 -2.31 -37.70
CA LYS A 487 4.98 -2.31 -38.41
C LYS A 487 5.13 -2.95 -39.78
N THR A 488 4.04 -3.53 -40.28
CA THR A 488 3.90 -3.91 -41.70
C THR A 488 3.38 -2.73 -42.51
N ASN A 489 3.40 -2.87 -43.83
CA ASN A 489 2.59 -2.08 -44.75
C ASN A 489 1.09 -2.27 -44.46
N SER A 490 0.26 -1.40 -45.05
CA SER A 490 -1.18 -1.50 -44.98
C SER A 490 -1.74 -2.46 -46.05
N TYR A 491 -2.88 -3.05 -45.75
CA TYR A 491 -3.50 -4.13 -46.51
C TYR A 491 -5.02 -3.98 -46.52
N THR A 492 -5.60 -4.04 -47.71
CA THR A 492 -7.05 -4.23 -47.89
C THR A 492 -7.46 -5.63 -47.47
N MET A 493 -8.73 -5.83 -47.11
CA MET A 493 -9.26 -7.18 -46.82
C MET A 493 -9.23 -8.11 -48.06
N ALA A 494 -9.21 -7.55 -49.27
CA ALA A 494 -9.02 -8.31 -50.50
C ALA A 494 -7.59 -8.87 -50.61
N GLU A 495 -6.58 -8.11 -50.19
CA GLU A 495 -5.20 -8.59 -50.12
C GLU A 495 -5.02 -9.61 -48.99
N VAL A 496 -5.69 -9.42 -47.85
CA VAL A 496 -5.73 -10.44 -46.78
C VAL A 496 -6.41 -11.73 -47.26
N THR A 497 -7.44 -11.63 -48.11
CA THR A 497 -8.05 -12.80 -48.78
C THR A 497 -7.04 -13.49 -49.70
N THR A 498 -6.24 -12.72 -50.43
CA THR A 498 -5.19 -13.26 -51.30
C THR A 498 -4.10 -13.97 -50.50
N PHE A 499 -3.70 -13.41 -49.34
CA PHE A 499 -2.84 -14.07 -48.37
C PHE A 499 -3.41 -15.43 -47.93
N LEU A 500 -4.69 -15.48 -47.56
CA LEU A 500 -5.33 -16.73 -47.10
C LEU A 500 -5.40 -17.80 -48.19
N ASN A 501 -5.66 -17.39 -49.43
CA ASN A 501 -5.62 -18.28 -50.59
C ASN A 501 -4.21 -18.84 -50.81
N TRP A 502 -3.21 -17.96 -50.82
CA TRP A 502 -1.82 -18.34 -50.96
C TRP A 502 -1.39 -19.32 -49.86
N ALA A 503 -1.80 -19.07 -48.61
CA ALA A 503 -1.49 -19.91 -47.46
C ALA A 503 -1.99 -21.35 -47.64
N ALA A 504 -3.25 -21.52 -48.06
CA ALA A 504 -3.86 -22.83 -48.28
C ALA A 504 -3.16 -23.64 -49.40
N ASP A 505 -2.67 -22.96 -50.42
CA ASP A 505 -2.10 -23.59 -51.60
C ASP A 505 -0.58 -23.84 -51.48
N ASN A 506 0.14 -22.99 -50.75
CA ASN A 506 1.62 -22.98 -50.75
C ASN A 506 2.26 -23.36 -49.40
N TYR A 507 1.59 -23.14 -48.26
CA TYR A 507 2.20 -23.40 -46.96
C TYR A 507 2.05 -24.87 -46.54
N THR A 508 3.15 -25.62 -46.58
CA THR A 508 3.18 -27.07 -46.30
C THR A 508 3.94 -27.45 -45.03
N SER A 509 4.66 -26.51 -44.42
CA SER A 509 5.46 -26.72 -43.21
C SER A 509 4.61 -27.27 -42.05
N GLY A 510 5.15 -28.28 -41.37
CA GLY A 510 4.51 -28.91 -40.20
C GLY A 510 3.20 -29.66 -40.49
N GLY A 511 2.78 -29.81 -41.75
CA GLY A 511 1.51 -30.48 -42.09
C GLY A 511 0.28 -29.58 -41.99
N ALA A 512 0.45 -28.25 -41.95
CA ALA A 512 -0.65 -27.29 -41.81
C ALA A 512 -1.55 -27.14 -43.05
N ASN A 513 -1.18 -27.70 -44.21
CA ASN A 513 -1.87 -27.49 -45.49
C ASN A 513 -3.38 -27.82 -45.43
N THR A 514 -3.75 -29.00 -44.93
CA THR A 514 -5.16 -29.40 -44.80
C THR A 514 -5.93 -28.46 -43.89
N PHE A 515 -5.32 -28.03 -42.79
CA PHE A 515 -5.91 -27.09 -41.86
C PHE A 515 -6.15 -25.73 -42.53
N LEU A 516 -5.15 -25.18 -43.22
CA LEU A 516 -5.26 -23.89 -43.92
C LEU A 516 -6.30 -23.92 -45.05
N LYS A 517 -6.43 -25.04 -45.77
CA LYS A 517 -7.51 -25.25 -46.74
C LYS A 517 -8.89 -25.18 -46.10
N ASN A 518 -9.05 -25.78 -44.91
CA ASN A 518 -10.30 -25.71 -44.16
C ASN A 518 -10.59 -24.29 -43.67
N VAL A 519 -9.56 -23.57 -43.18
CA VAL A 519 -9.70 -22.15 -42.80
C VAL A 519 -10.15 -21.32 -44.01
N ARG A 520 -9.46 -21.41 -45.14
CA ARG A 520 -9.85 -20.71 -46.38
C ARG A 520 -11.28 -21.02 -46.80
N ASN A 521 -11.63 -22.31 -46.92
CA ASN A 521 -12.94 -22.72 -47.40
C ASN A 521 -14.07 -22.33 -46.43
N GLY A 522 -13.80 -22.36 -45.11
CA GLY A 522 -14.75 -21.98 -44.07
C GLY A 522 -14.88 -20.47 -43.87
N THR A 523 -13.91 -19.68 -44.33
CA THR A 523 -13.94 -18.20 -44.27
C THR A 523 -14.51 -17.59 -45.55
N GLY A 524 -14.13 -18.08 -46.74
CA GLY A 524 -14.44 -17.42 -48.01
C GLY A 524 -13.67 -16.11 -48.18
N THR A 525 -14.34 -15.05 -48.61
CA THR A 525 -13.74 -13.71 -48.72
C THR A 525 -13.61 -13.09 -47.34
N VAL A 526 -12.40 -12.71 -46.93
CA VAL A 526 -12.13 -12.12 -45.62
C VAL A 526 -12.81 -10.76 -45.52
N THR A 527 -13.49 -10.50 -44.41
CA THR A 527 -14.17 -9.23 -44.10
C THR A 527 -13.57 -8.53 -42.88
N SER A 528 -13.05 -9.29 -41.91
CA SER A 528 -12.32 -8.73 -40.77
C SER A 528 -11.40 -9.76 -40.09
N LEU A 529 -10.44 -9.26 -39.33
CA LEU A 529 -9.56 -10.04 -38.45
C LEU A 529 -9.74 -9.58 -37.00
N GLU A 530 -9.75 -10.54 -36.07
CA GLU A 530 -9.71 -10.27 -34.64
C GLU A 530 -8.52 -11.02 -34.00
N PHE A 531 -7.79 -10.33 -33.12
CA PHE A 531 -6.59 -10.87 -32.48
C PHE A 531 -6.89 -11.17 -31.01
N ILE A 532 -7.11 -12.44 -30.70
CA ILE A 532 -7.41 -12.92 -29.35
C ILE A 532 -6.08 -13.07 -28.60
N LYS A 533 -5.86 -12.23 -27.59
CA LYS A 533 -4.62 -12.18 -26.81
C LYS A 533 -4.76 -12.89 -25.47
N ASP A 534 -3.62 -13.34 -24.95
CA ASP A 534 -3.53 -13.78 -23.56
C ASP A 534 -3.18 -12.60 -22.62
N PRO A 535 -3.13 -12.79 -21.28
CA PRO A 535 -2.83 -11.70 -20.35
C PRO A 535 -1.47 -11.01 -20.59
N SER A 536 -0.53 -11.70 -21.24
CA SER A 536 0.79 -11.17 -21.58
C SER A 536 0.80 -10.26 -22.82
N GLN A 537 -0.36 -10.07 -23.45
CA GLN A 537 -0.59 -9.35 -24.71
C GLN A 537 -0.09 -10.07 -25.98
N ARG A 538 0.35 -11.33 -25.85
CA ARG A 538 0.67 -12.17 -27.01
C ARG A 538 -0.60 -12.69 -27.69
N VAL A 539 -0.62 -12.69 -29.01
CA VAL A 539 -1.74 -13.20 -29.80
C VAL A 539 -1.78 -14.72 -29.71
N LYS A 540 -2.80 -15.24 -29.01
CA LYS A 540 -3.07 -16.66 -28.88
C LYS A 540 -3.76 -17.21 -30.12
N GLN A 541 -4.77 -16.50 -30.61
CA GLN A 541 -5.60 -16.90 -31.73
C GLN A 541 -5.88 -15.71 -32.65
N VAL A 542 -5.95 -15.96 -33.94
CA VAL A 542 -6.46 -15.03 -34.95
C VAL A 542 -7.79 -15.59 -35.42
N ARG A 543 -8.87 -14.84 -35.20
CA ARG A 543 -10.19 -15.14 -35.76
C ARG A 543 -10.32 -14.40 -37.08
N ILE A 544 -10.61 -15.17 -38.13
CA ILE A 544 -10.72 -14.70 -39.51
C ILE A 544 -12.19 -14.80 -39.90
N ASN A 545 -12.84 -13.64 -40.00
CA ASN A 545 -14.24 -13.54 -40.39
C ASN A 545 -14.33 -13.33 -41.90
N GLY A 546 -15.27 -14.00 -42.54
CA GLY A 546 -15.49 -13.83 -43.97
C GLY A 546 -16.89 -14.20 -44.42
N SER A 547 -17.11 -14.14 -45.74
CA SER A 547 -18.42 -14.33 -46.36
C SER A 547 -19.04 -15.72 -46.13
N ALA A 548 -18.23 -16.75 -45.86
CA ALA A 548 -18.71 -18.11 -45.60
C ALA A 548 -18.80 -18.44 -44.10
N GLY A 549 -18.20 -17.64 -43.23
CA GLY A 549 -18.19 -17.84 -41.78
C GLY A 549 -16.89 -17.39 -41.11
N SER A 550 -16.77 -17.71 -39.83
CA SER A 550 -15.61 -17.39 -39.00
C SER A 550 -14.77 -18.63 -38.74
N GLN A 551 -13.46 -18.52 -38.95
CA GLN A 551 -12.48 -19.57 -38.64
C GLN A 551 -11.43 -19.02 -37.69
N VAL A 552 -10.69 -19.92 -37.03
CA VAL A 552 -9.68 -19.52 -36.04
C VAL A 552 -8.39 -20.29 -36.30
N MET A 553 -7.26 -19.61 -36.19
CA MET A 553 -5.94 -20.24 -36.22
C MET A 553 -5.06 -19.70 -35.11
N ALA A 554 -4.03 -20.46 -34.73
CA ALA A 554 -3.07 -20.05 -33.71
C ALA A 554 -2.31 -18.80 -34.17
N GLY A 555 -2.02 -17.88 -33.24
CA GLY A 555 -1.23 -16.69 -33.53
C GLY A 555 0.15 -17.04 -34.10
N TRP A 556 0.85 -18.00 -33.50
CA TRP A 556 2.16 -18.44 -34.00
C TRP A 556 2.08 -18.99 -35.44
N LEU A 557 0.97 -19.66 -35.80
CA LEU A 557 0.78 -20.17 -37.16
C LEU A 557 0.49 -19.02 -38.12
N PHE A 558 -0.38 -18.08 -37.74
CA PHE A 558 -0.66 -16.90 -38.55
C PHE A 558 0.64 -16.14 -38.87
N LYS A 559 1.47 -15.88 -37.86
CA LYS A 559 2.79 -15.27 -38.01
C LYS A 559 3.69 -16.04 -38.98
N ALA A 560 3.82 -17.35 -38.82
CA ALA A 560 4.70 -18.16 -39.65
C ALA A 560 4.26 -18.17 -41.13
N VAL A 561 2.95 -18.28 -41.36
CA VAL A 561 2.36 -18.25 -42.70
C VAL A 561 2.48 -16.85 -43.32
N TRP A 562 2.20 -15.80 -42.54
CA TRP A 562 2.36 -14.41 -42.95
C TRP A 562 3.79 -14.10 -43.38
N ASN A 563 4.77 -14.48 -42.57
CA ASN A 563 6.18 -14.25 -42.87
C ASN A 563 6.65 -15.03 -44.12
N SER A 564 6.10 -16.21 -44.36
CA SER A 564 6.38 -16.99 -45.57
C SER A 564 5.76 -16.34 -46.82
N TRP A 565 4.56 -15.79 -46.69
CA TRP A 565 3.91 -15.03 -47.74
C TRP A 565 4.65 -13.73 -48.06
N ALA A 566 5.04 -12.98 -47.02
CA ALA A 566 5.83 -11.76 -47.16
C ALA A 566 7.18 -12.02 -47.86
N TYR A 567 7.86 -13.12 -47.51
CA TYR A 567 9.10 -13.54 -48.19
C TYR A 567 8.92 -13.84 -49.68
N SER A 568 7.72 -14.25 -50.11
CA SER A 568 7.43 -14.54 -51.52
C SER A 568 7.24 -13.28 -52.39
N LYS A 569 7.23 -12.08 -51.80
CA LYS A 569 7.09 -10.79 -52.48
C LYS A 569 8.45 -10.24 -52.95
N PRO A 570 8.50 -9.31 -53.92
CA PRO A 570 9.74 -8.69 -54.39
C PRO A 570 10.56 -8.02 -53.27
N ALA A 571 11.89 -8.00 -53.42
CA ALA A 571 12.81 -7.42 -52.44
C ALA A 571 12.51 -5.93 -52.21
N GLY A 572 12.33 -5.54 -50.93
CA GLY A 572 11.97 -4.18 -50.51
C GLY A 572 10.63 -4.06 -49.76
N GLN A 573 9.82 -5.14 -49.71
CA GLN A 573 8.53 -5.19 -49.00
C GLN A 573 8.59 -6.07 -47.73
N GLN A 574 9.51 -5.76 -46.80
CA GLN A 574 9.80 -6.62 -45.63
C GLN A 574 8.73 -6.51 -44.53
N ASP A 575 7.53 -7.06 -44.79
CA ASP A 575 6.37 -7.02 -43.89
C ASP A 575 6.35 -8.17 -42.86
N TYR A 576 7.47 -8.39 -42.18
CA TYR A 576 7.54 -9.48 -41.20
C TYR A 576 6.83 -9.11 -39.89
N ILE A 577 6.11 -10.10 -39.36
CA ILE A 577 5.70 -10.12 -37.96
C ILE A 577 6.88 -10.68 -37.16
N TYR A 578 7.39 -9.94 -36.19
CA TYR A 578 8.64 -10.28 -35.53
C TYR A 578 8.50 -10.85 -34.12
N SER A 579 7.39 -10.56 -33.43
CA SER A 579 7.05 -11.15 -32.12
C SER A 579 5.66 -11.78 -32.12
N LEU A 580 5.28 -12.45 -31.04
CA LEU A 580 3.87 -12.80 -30.80
C LEU A 580 3.05 -11.66 -30.19
N THR A 581 3.69 -10.54 -29.83
CA THR A 581 3.04 -9.36 -29.27
C THR A 581 2.78 -8.35 -30.39
N TRP A 582 1.66 -8.53 -31.11
CA TRP A 582 1.23 -7.58 -32.13
C TRP A 582 -0.25 -7.22 -31.98
N THR A 583 -0.63 -6.16 -32.67
CA THR A 583 -2.00 -5.64 -32.77
C THR A 583 -2.27 -5.33 -34.24
N GLY A 584 -3.50 -5.58 -34.70
CA GLY A 584 -3.96 -5.03 -35.97
C GLY A 584 -4.51 -3.62 -35.76
N LYS A 585 -4.07 -2.70 -36.61
CA LYS A 585 -4.52 -1.31 -36.63
C LYS A 585 -5.05 -0.94 -38.00
N THR A 586 -5.96 0.02 -38.05
CA THR A 586 -6.42 0.61 -39.32
C THR A 586 -5.74 1.96 -39.52
N GLY A 587 -5.24 2.18 -40.73
CA GLY A 587 -4.56 3.42 -41.12
C GLY A 587 -5.45 4.63 -41.25
#